data_AF-A0A1U7CNP0-F1
#
_entry.id   AF-A0A1U7CNP0-F1
#
_cell.length_a   1.000
_cell.length_b   1.000
_cell.length_c   1.000
_cell.angle_alpha   90.00
_cell.angle_beta   90.00
_cell.angle_gamma   90.00
#
_symmetry.space_group_name_H-M   'P 1'
#
loop_
_entity.id
_entity.type
_entity.pdbx_description
1 polymer ?
#
loop_
_entity_poly.entity_id
_entity_poly.type
_entity_poly.pdbx_seq_one_letter_code
_entity_poly.pdbx_strand_id
1 'polypeptide(L)'
;MQVRTESDRLRGYRRIVIEMMLTARNQACAVCGANGHCELQDQAAAQGVDHVRFDYFNPVCEVDLSHERFGIDHNRCILCTRWVRACAEIEGAHAWHLSGRDTLARIVIDSDRPWGESSTCTSCGKCVMACPTGALFHQGDTVGELAPAAATASLAW
;
A
#
# COMPACT_ATOMS: atom_id res chain seq x y z
N MET A 1 22.05 -22.96 12.01
CA MET A 1 21.69 -21.52 11.95
C MET A 1 20.88 -21.18 13.19
N GLN A 2 21.22 -20.13 13.95
CA GLN A 2 20.41 -19.63 15.07
C GLN A 2 19.88 -18.23 14.71
N VAL A 3 18.57 -18.04 14.74
CA VAL A 3 17.90 -16.77 14.38
C VAL A 3 17.27 -16.17 15.63
N ARG A 4 17.63 -14.92 15.95
CA ARG A 4 17.01 -14.16 17.03
C ARG A 4 16.17 -13.05 16.41
N THR A 5 14.85 -13.13 16.53
CA THR A 5 13.88 -12.18 15.94
C THR A 5 13.46 -11.08 16.90
N GLU A 6 13.81 -11.22 18.18
CA GLU A 6 13.50 -10.31 19.27
C GLU A 6 14.80 -9.82 19.92
N SER A 7 15.17 -8.58 19.63
CA SER A 7 16.26 -7.86 20.28
C SER A 7 16.03 -6.36 20.15
N ASP A 8 16.58 -5.57 21.06
CA ASP A 8 16.44 -4.11 21.03
C ASP A 8 16.98 -3.49 19.75
N ARG A 9 18.09 -4.04 19.24
CA ARG A 9 18.64 -3.64 17.95
C ARG A 9 17.64 -3.85 16.80
N LEU A 10 16.98 -5.00 16.75
CA LEU A 10 15.99 -5.29 15.71
C LEU A 10 14.72 -4.43 15.86
N ARG A 11 14.27 -4.19 17.09
CA ARG A 11 13.16 -3.27 17.37
C ARG A 11 13.48 -1.87 16.87
N GLY A 12 14.69 -1.37 17.13
CA GLY A 12 15.17 -0.08 16.62
C GLY A 12 15.15 0.00 15.10
N TYR A 13 15.63 -1.03 14.40
CA TYR A 13 15.61 -1.06 12.93
C TYR A 13 14.19 -1.12 12.36
N ARG A 14 13.29 -1.94 12.92
CA ARG A 14 11.90 -2.00 12.49
C ARG A 14 11.21 -0.65 12.65
N ARG A 15 11.42 0.01 13.80
CA ARG A 15 10.89 1.35 14.06
C ARG A 15 11.39 2.36 13.02
N ILE A 16 12.70 2.38 12.72
CA ILE A 16 13.27 3.27 11.69
C ILE A 16 12.64 3.02 10.32
N VAL A 17 12.51 1.76 9.90
CA VAL A 17 11.94 1.41 8.58
C VAL A 17 10.49 1.90 8.47
N ILE A 18 9.68 1.69 9.51
CA ILE A 18 8.28 2.16 9.51
C ILE A 18 8.21 3.68 9.51
N GLU A 19 9.02 4.37 10.32
CA GLU A 19 9.09 5.84 10.30
C GLU A 19 9.45 6.37 8.90
N MET A 20 10.41 5.75 8.20
CA MET A 20 10.76 6.13 6.83
C MET A 20 9.61 5.90 5.85
N MET A 21 8.89 4.77 5.96
CA MET A 21 7.69 4.50 5.13
C MET A 21 6.60 5.55 5.35
N LEU A 22 6.42 6.02 6.60
CA LEU A 22 5.46 7.06 6.95
C LEU A 22 5.85 8.43 6.37
N THR A 23 7.15 8.73 6.23
CA THR A 23 7.62 10.00 5.63
C THR A 23 7.64 10.03 4.11
N ALA A 24 7.65 8.86 3.45
CA ALA A 24 7.91 8.77 2.01
C ALA A 24 6.82 9.41 1.14
N ARG A 25 5.58 9.50 1.64
CA ARG A 25 4.41 10.07 0.95
C ARG A 25 3.46 10.74 1.95
N ASN A 26 2.37 11.35 1.46
CA ASN A 26 1.34 11.98 2.30
C ASN A 26 0.43 10.93 2.98
N GLN A 27 0.90 10.33 4.07
CA GLN A 27 0.16 9.36 4.86
C GLN A 27 -0.82 10.04 5.84
N ALA A 28 -1.94 10.55 5.32
CA ALA A 28 -3.00 11.16 6.13
C ALA A 28 -4.05 10.12 6.58
N CYS A 29 -3.76 9.39 7.66
CA CYS A 29 -4.62 8.28 8.12
C CYS A 29 -6.04 8.73 8.51
N ALA A 30 -6.23 9.93 9.07
CA ALA A 30 -7.53 10.40 9.55
C ALA A 30 -8.61 10.50 8.46
N VAL A 31 -8.20 10.66 7.20
CA VAL A 31 -9.10 10.76 6.03
C VAL A 31 -8.97 9.56 5.09
N CYS A 32 -8.20 8.54 5.47
CA CYS A 32 -7.98 7.35 4.68
C CYS A 32 -9.14 6.36 4.86
N GLY A 33 -9.70 5.85 3.76
CA GLY A 33 -10.74 4.81 3.83
C GLY A 33 -10.26 3.51 4.48
N ALA A 34 -8.96 3.20 4.38
CA ALA A 34 -8.35 2.02 5.01
C ALA A 34 -7.94 2.25 6.47
N ASN A 35 -8.34 3.36 7.10
CA ASN A 35 -8.01 3.63 8.50
C ASN A 35 -8.62 2.55 9.41
N GLY A 36 -7.82 1.96 10.31
CA GLY A 36 -8.20 0.80 11.12
C GLY A 36 -8.08 -0.55 10.39
N HIS A 37 -7.74 -0.54 9.11
CA HIS A 37 -7.61 -1.71 8.23
C HIS A 37 -6.35 -1.62 7.34
N CYS A 38 -5.27 -1.07 7.88
CA CYS A 38 -4.04 -0.79 7.15
C CYS A 38 -2.84 -1.47 7.84
N GLU A 39 -2.17 -2.39 7.13
CA GLU A 39 -1.03 -3.12 7.69
C GLU A 39 0.10 -2.17 8.13
N LEU A 40 0.32 -1.06 7.41
CA LEU A 40 1.33 -0.06 7.81
C LEU A 40 0.99 0.59 9.15
N GLN A 41 -0.28 0.90 9.38
CA GLN A 41 -0.77 1.48 10.63
C GLN A 41 -0.61 0.48 11.77
N ASP A 42 -0.98 -0.79 11.54
CA ASP A 42 -0.84 -1.86 12.53
C ASP A 42 0.63 -2.10 12.89
N GLN A 43 1.52 -2.10 11.90
CA GLN A 43 2.96 -2.24 12.15
C GLN A 43 3.53 -1.02 12.90
N ALA A 44 3.08 0.20 12.58
CA ALA A 44 3.48 1.40 13.31
C ALA A 44 3.09 1.32 14.79
N ALA A 45 1.86 0.91 15.08
CA ALA A 45 1.39 0.68 16.45
C ALA A 45 2.19 -0.43 17.14
N ALA A 46 2.40 -1.56 16.47
CA ALA A 46 3.15 -2.70 17.02
C ALA A 46 4.62 -2.38 17.34
N GLN A 47 5.25 -1.47 16.59
CA GLN A 47 6.62 -1.02 16.86
C GLN A 47 6.70 0.20 17.80
N GLY A 48 5.56 0.68 18.33
CA GLY A 48 5.52 1.81 19.25
C GLY A 48 5.93 3.13 18.60
N VAL A 49 5.60 3.32 17.32
CA VAL A 49 5.78 4.60 16.63
C VAL A 49 4.70 5.57 17.12
N ASP A 50 5.10 6.53 17.93
CA ASP A 50 4.27 7.61 18.49
C ASP A 50 4.44 8.93 17.74
N HIS A 51 5.66 9.19 17.25
CA HIS A 51 6.00 10.31 16.38
C HIS A 51 7.05 9.88 15.36
N VAL A 52 7.13 10.59 14.24
CA VAL A 52 8.14 10.38 13.21
C VAL A 52 9.29 11.36 13.41
N ARG A 53 10.53 10.84 13.43
CA ARG A 53 11.75 11.62 13.72
C ARG A 53 12.40 12.23 12.48
N PHE A 54 11.91 11.88 11.30
CA PHE A 54 12.42 12.32 10.01
C PHE A 54 11.49 13.37 9.40
N ASP A 55 12.04 14.24 8.57
CA ASP A 55 11.25 15.21 7.82
C ASP A 55 10.35 14.50 6.80
N TYR A 56 9.11 14.98 6.69
CA TYR A 56 8.16 14.46 5.72
C TYR A 56 8.51 14.96 4.31
N PHE A 57 8.53 14.04 3.34
CA PHE A 57 8.81 14.41 1.95
C PHE A 57 7.62 15.13 1.30
N ASN A 58 6.39 14.73 1.67
CA ASN A 58 5.12 15.30 1.21
C ASN A 58 5.02 15.67 -0.28
N PRO A 59 5.29 14.73 -1.21
CA PRO A 59 5.20 15.00 -2.64
C PRO A 59 3.73 15.16 -3.06
N VAL A 60 3.44 16.09 -3.96
CA VAL A 60 2.12 16.15 -4.59
C VAL A 60 2.00 14.94 -5.53
N CYS A 61 1.14 13.99 -5.19
CA CYS A 61 0.88 12.82 -6.04
C CYS A 61 -0.56 12.86 -6.54
N GLU A 62 -0.75 12.43 -7.78
CA GLU A 62 -2.06 12.34 -8.41
C GLU A 62 -2.87 11.16 -7.83
N VAL A 63 -4.18 11.34 -7.83
CA VAL A 63 -5.17 10.30 -7.55
C VAL A 63 -5.85 9.98 -8.86
N ASP A 64 -5.77 8.73 -9.30
CA ASP A 64 -6.39 8.28 -10.53
C ASP A 64 -7.68 7.51 -10.20
N LEU A 65 -8.79 8.06 -10.68
CA LEU A 65 -10.15 7.55 -10.55
C LEU A 65 -10.77 7.20 -11.91
N SER A 66 -9.95 7.08 -12.96
CA SER A 66 -10.42 6.84 -14.34
C SER A 66 -11.04 5.46 -14.55
N HIS A 67 -10.69 4.47 -13.73
CA HIS A 67 -11.27 3.13 -13.82
C HIS A 67 -12.65 3.08 -13.17
N GLU A 68 -13.61 2.44 -13.83
CA GLU A 68 -15.03 2.36 -13.41
C GLU A 68 -15.28 1.86 -11.97
N ARG A 69 -14.39 1.02 -11.41
CA ARG A 69 -14.62 0.27 -10.17
C ARG A 69 -13.57 0.52 -9.11
N PHE A 70 -12.40 1.02 -9.48
CA PHE A 70 -11.25 1.08 -8.60
C PHE A 70 -10.56 2.44 -8.71
N GLY A 71 -9.94 2.87 -7.63
CA GLY A 71 -9.13 4.08 -7.56
C GLY A 71 -7.74 3.79 -7.03
N ILE A 72 -6.76 4.57 -7.48
CA ILE A 72 -5.40 4.55 -6.97
C ILE A 72 -5.03 5.93 -6.42
N ASP A 73 -4.62 5.96 -5.15
CA ASP A 73 -4.02 7.13 -4.51
C ASP A 73 -2.54 6.89 -4.24
N HIS A 74 -1.69 7.49 -5.07
CA HIS A 74 -0.24 7.38 -4.94
C HIS A 74 0.31 8.01 -3.66
N ASN A 75 -0.44 8.91 -3.01
CA ASN A 75 -0.05 9.50 -1.73
C ASN A 75 0.00 8.48 -0.59
N ARG A 76 -0.66 7.33 -0.73
CA ARG A 76 -0.69 6.28 0.30
C ARG A 76 0.24 5.11 -0.02
N CYS A 77 0.81 5.07 -1.23
CA CYS A 77 1.60 3.95 -1.72
C CYS A 77 3.02 3.93 -1.12
N ILE A 78 3.37 2.85 -0.42
CA ILE A 78 4.72 2.62 0.14
C ILE A 78 5.68 1.89 -0.83
N LEU A 79 5.33 1.77 -2.12
CA LEU A 79 6.15 1.13 -3.15
C LEU A 79 6.60 -0.32 -2.82
N CYS A 80 5.80 -1.07 -2.05
CA CYS A 80 6.12 -2.45 -1.66
C CYS A 80 6.07 -3.49 -2.80
N THR A 81 5.63 -3.09 -4.00
CA THR A 81 5.44 -3.91 -5.21
C THR A 81 4.54 -5.15 -5.09
N ARG A 82 3.88 -5.39 -3.94
CA ARG A 82 2.95 -6.52 -3.73
C ARG A 82 1.88 -6.62 -4.81
N TRP A 83 1.24 -5.51 -5.16
CA TRP A 83 0.17 -5.49 -6.16
C TRP A 83 0.65 -5.66 -7.62
N VAL A 84 1.92 -5.35 -7.90
CA VAL A 84 2.57 -5.52 -9.21
C VAL A 84 2.80 -7.01 -9.39
N ARG A 85 3.36 -7.64 -8.36
CA ARG A 85 3.54 -9.08 -8.28
C ARG A 85 2.21 -9.82 -8.32
N ALA A 86 1.16 -9.36 -7.62
CA ALA A 86 -0.16 -9.98 -7.71
C ALA A 86 -0.71 -9.96 -9.15
N CYS A 87 -0.55 -8.84 -9.86
CA CYS A 87 -0.99 -8.73 -11.25
C CYS A 87 -0.15 -9.59 -12.23
N ALA A 88 1.15 -9.72 -11.98
CA ALA A 88 2.04 -10.53 -12.82
C ALA A 88 1.96 -12.04 -12.52
N GLU A 89 2.01 -12.42 -11.24
CA GLU A 89 2.19 -13.81 -10.81
C GLU A 89 0.85 -14.53 -10.56
N ILE A 90 -0.21 -13.81 -10.14
CA ILE A 90 -1.52 -14.41 -9.79
C ILE A 90 -2.54 -14.21 -10.92
N GLU A 91 -2.58 -13.02 -11.51
CA GLU A 91 -3.46 -12.75 -12.67
C GLU A 91 -2.79 -13.11 -13.99
N GLY A 92 -1.48 -12.89 -14.14
CA GLY A 92 -0.79 -13.05 -15.42
C GLY A 92 -1.02 -11.89 -16.40
N ALA A 93 -1.59 -10.77 -15.94
CA ALA A 93 -1.89 -9.63 -16.81
C ALA A 93 -0.68 -8.73 -17.04
N HIS A 94 0.21 -8.56 -16.05
CA HIS A 94 1.37 -7.66 -16.16
C HIS A 94 1.00 -6.20 -16.48
N ALA A 95 -0.13 -5.70 -15.97
CA ALA A 95 -0.55 -4.32 -16.22
C ALA A 95 0.26 -3.29 -15.41
N TRP A 96 0.70 -3.63 -14.18
CA TRP A 96 1.38 -2.69 -13.29
C TRP A 96 2.90 -2.78 -13.39
N HIS A 97 3.58 -1.62 -13.35
CA HIS A 97 5.03 -1.49 -13.45
C HIS A 97 5.58 -0.46 -12.45
N LEU A 98 6.86 -0.57 -12.10
CA LEU A 98 7.58 0.48 -11.39
C LEU A 98 8.27 1.39 -12.41
N SER A 99 8.02 2.69 -12.32
CA SER A 99 8.67 3.73 -13.14
C SER A 99 9.36 4.76 -12.26
N GLY A 100 10.33 5.47 -12.82
CA GLY A 100 11.13 6.47 -12.10
C GLY A 100 12.20 5.86 -11.19
N ARG A 101 12.90 6.74 -10.46
CA ARG A 101 13.97 6.40 -9.51
C ARG A 101 13.91 7.32 -8.31
N ASP A 102 14.41 6.83 -7.19
CA ASP A 102 14.49 7.59 -5.94
C ASP A 102 13.12 8.18 -5.56
N THR A 103 13.06 9.47 -5.23
CA THR A 103 11.83 10.18 -4.87
C THR A 103 10.79 10.27 -5.99
N LEU A 104 11.21 10.09 -7.24
CA LEU A 104 10.32 10.07 -8.41
C LEU A 104 9.78 8.67 -8.71
N ALA A 105 10.20 7.64 -7.96
CA ALA A 105 9.71 6.29 -8.17
C ALA A 105 8.20 6.22 -7.88
N ARG A 106 7.43 5.65 -8.82
CA ARG A 106 6.00 5.40 -8.65
C ARG A 106 5.56 4.18 -9.44
N ILE A 107 4.43 3.63 -9.02
CA ILE A 107 3.79 2.53 -9.76
C ILE A 107 2.97 3.16 -10.88
N VAL A 108 3.07 2.59 -12.07
CA VAL A 108 2.35 3.03 -13.26
C VAL A 108 1.63 1.85 -13.87
N ILE A 109 0.58 2.11 -14.63
CA ILE A 109 -0.12 1.08 -15.39
C ILE A 109 0.22 1.21 -16.88
N ASP A 110 0.45 0.07 -17.53
CA ASP A 110 0.95 -0.03 -18.90
C ASP A 110 2.14 0.92 -19.12
N SER A 111 2.03 1.81 -20.11
CA SER A 111 3.01 2.86 -20.41
C SER A 111 2.60 4.20 -19.80
N ASP A 112 2.29 4.19 -18.51
CA ASP A 112 1.92 5.38 -17.74
C ASP A 112 0.64 6.07 -18.23
N ARG A 113 -0.41 5.26 -18.41
CA ARG A 113 -1.75 5.72 -18.80
C ARG A 113 -2.68 5.82 -17.59
N PRO A 114 -3.80 6.55 -17.68
CA PRO A 114 -4.88 6.40 -16.72
C PRO A 114 -5.35 4.94 -16.66
N TRP A 115 -5.69 4.45 -15.48
CA TRP A 115 -6.10 3.07 -15.26
C TRP A 115 -7.32 2.66 -16.10
N GLY A 116 -8.30 3.54 -16.26
CA GLY A 116 -9.47 3.31 -17.10
C GLY A 116 -9.16 3.11 -18.60
N GLU A 117 -7.98 3.53 -19.05
CA GLU A 117 -7.53 3.38 -20.45
C GLU A 117 -6.62 2.16 -20.67
N SER A 118 -6.34 1.39 -19.61
CA SER A 118 -5.46 0.23 -19.71
C SER A 118 -6.06 -0.87 -20.58
N SER A 119 -5.33 -1.28 -21.63
CA SER A 119 -5.69 -2.41 -22.48
C SER A 119 -5.33 -3.77 -21.85
N THR A 120 -4.42 -3.76 -20.88
CA THR A 120 -3.87 -4.96 -20.26
C THR A 120 -4.62 -5.35 -18.99
N CYS A 121 -5.23 -4.38 -18.30
CA CYS A 121 -5.97 -4.64 -17.06
C CYS A 121 -7.22 -5.49 -17.32
N THR A 122 -7.32 -6.63 -16.62
CA THR A 122 -8.52 -7.49 -16.66
C THR A 122 -9.60 -7.06 -15.68
N SER A 123 -9.39 -5.95 -14.96
CA SER A 123 -10.32 -5.44 -13.93
C SER A 123 -10.66 -6.49 -12.84
N CYS A 124 -9.73 -7.39 -12.52
CA CYS A 124 -9.95 -8.52 -11.60
C CYS A 124 -9.95 -8.14 -10.11
N GLY A 125 -9.45 -6.95 -9.74
CA GLY A 125 -9.41 -6.48 -8.35
C GLY A 125 -8.36 -7.15 -7.43
N LYS A 126 -7.61 -8.16 -7.90
CA LYS A 126 -6.57 -8.83 -7.10
C LYS A 126 -5.48 -7.89 -6.58
N CYS A 127 -5.16 -6.84 -7.35
CA CYS A 127 -4.22 -5.80 -6.93
C CYS A 127 -4.74 -5.00 -5.73
N VAL A 128 -6.04 -4.71 -5.69
CA VAL A 128 -6.71 -4.00 -4.59
C VAL A 128 -6.63 -4.82 -3.31
N MET A 129 -6.98 -6.11 -3.39
CA MET A 129 -6.88 -7.02 -2.25
C MET A 129 -5.44 -7.23 -1.75
N ALA A 130 -4.45 -7.13 -2.63
CA ALA A 130 -3.04 -7.32 -2.27
C ALA A 130 -2.40 -6.08 -1.63
N CYS A 131 -3.03 -4.91 -1.71
CA CYS A 131 -2.46 -3.67 -1.20
C CYS A 131 -2.44 -3.66 0.33
N PRO A 132 -1.28 -3.47 0.99
CA PRO A 132 -1.19 -3.42 2.46
C PRO A 132 -1.64 -2.07 3.06
N THR A 133 -2.03 -1.12 2.23
CA THR A 133 -2.33 0.28 2.60
C THR A 133 -3.57 0.74 1.85
N GLY A 134 -4.10 1.93 2.15
CA GLY A 134 -5.22 2.51 1.39
C GLY A 134 -4.86 3.09 0.01
N ALA A 135 -3.80 2.62 -0.63
CA ALA A 135 -3.34 3.15 -1.92
C ALA A 135 -4.16 2.65 -3.11
N LEU A 136 -4.76 1.46 -3.02
CA LEU A 136 -5.75 0.96 -3.96
C LEU A 136 -7.05 0.75 -3.18
N PHE A 137 -8.17 1.12 -3.78
CA PHE A 137 -9.49 1.01 -3.16
C PHE A 137 -10.58 0.82 -4.21
N HIS A 138 -11.73 0.32 -3.78
CA HIS A 138 -12.94 0.30 -4.61
C HIS A 138 -13.60 1.68 -4.61
N GLN A 139 -14.06 2.10 -5.77
CA GLN A 139 -14.83 3.34 -5.87
C GLN A 139 -16.24 3.11 -5.31
N GLY A 140 -16.74 4.10 -4.56
CA GLY A 140 -18.05 4.03 -3.92
C GLY A 140 -18.04 3.45 -2.50
N ASP A 141 -16.96 2.78 -2.09
CA ASP A 141 -16.82 2.29 -0.72
C ASP A 141 -16.76 3.46 0.27
N THR A 142 -17.59 3.38 1.30
CA THR A 142 -17.49 4.25 2.46
C THR A 142 -16.46 3.72 3.45
N VAL A 143 -15.93 4.59 4.31
CA VAL A 143 -14.96 4.20 5.37
C VAL A 143 -15.50 3.09 6.28
N GLY A 144 -16.82 3.01 6.47
CA GLY A 144 -17.46 1.96 7.27
C GLY A 144 -17.61 0.62 6.56
N GLU A 145 -17.57 0.58 5.23
CA GLU A 145 -17.74 -0.63 4.40
C GLU A 145 -16.43 -1.35 4.11
N LEU A 146 -15.30 -0.66 4.25
CA LEU A 146 -13.94 -1.23 4.25
C LEU A 146 -13.69 -2.05 5.54
N ALA A 147 -14.65 -2.85 5.97
CA ALA A 147 -14.50 -3.78 7.07
C ALA A 147 -13.55 -4.93 6.66
N PRO A 148 -12.90 -5.62 7.61
CA PRO A 148 -12.04 -6.75 7.28
C PRO A 148 -12.86 -7.80 6.53
N ALA A 149 -12.29 -8.39 5.48
CA ALA A 149 -12.61 -9.78 5.18
C ALA A 149 -12.41 -10.52 6.52
N ALA A 150 -13.51 -11.05 7.06
CA ALA A 150 -13.60 -11.54 8.42
C ALA A 150 -12.33 -12.30 8.84
N ALA A 151 -11.94 -12.14 10.11
CA ALA A 151 -10.99 -13.00 10.81
C ALA A 151 -11.51 -14.45 10.93
N THR A 152 -11.89 -15.09 9.82
CA THR A 152 -12.02 -16.53 9.67
C THR A 152 -10.65 -17.11 9.34
N ALA A 153 -9.72 -16.98 10.28
CA ALA A 153 -8.52 -17.79 10.34
C ALA A 153 -8.25 -18.17 11.80
N SER A 154 -9.27 -18.75 12.44
CA SER A 154 -9.06 -19.79 13.45
C SER A 154 -8.45 -21.02 12.75
N LEU A 155 -7.16 -20.98 12.47
CA LEU A 155 -6.30 -22.14 12.22
C LEU A 155 -4.90 -21.71 12.67
N ALA A 156 -4.53 -21.92 13.94
CA ALA A 156 -3.99 -23.21 14.39
C ALA A 156 -2.99 -23.78 13.37
N TRP A 157 -1.85 -23.11 13.23
CA TRP A 157 -0.56 -23.69 12.86
C TRP A 157 0.53 -22.94 13.62
#